data_AF-A0A3D2ESW9-F1
#
_entry.id   AF-A0A3D2ESW9-F1
#
_cell.length_a   1.000
_cell.length_b   1.000
_cell.length_c   1.000
_cell.angle_alpha   90.00
_cell.angle_beta   90.00
_cell.angle_gamma   90.00
#
_symmetry.space_group_name_H-M   'P 1'
#
loop_
_entity.id
_entity.type
_entity.pdbx_description
1 polymer ?
#
loop_
_entity_poly.entity_id
_entity_poly.type
_entity_poly.pdbx_seq_one_letter_code
_entity_poly.pdbx_strand_id
1 'polypeptide(L)'
;FNACLANFYHDGNDAMGYHCDNEKDLQPEAAIASLSLGAPRRFCFKHRGTKAKVELTLAHGSLLVMQGDTQKHWLHALPVAKKVDQSRVNLTFRSMQTR
;
A
#
# COMPACT_ATOMS: atom_id res chain seq x y z
N PHE A 1 -3.01 0.38 -15.93
CA PHE A 1 -3.68 1.11 -14.83
C PHE A 1 -4.77 1.99 -15.42
N ASN A 2 -5.99 1.92 -14.89
CA ASN A 2 -7.14 2.72 -15.31
C ASN A 2 -7.91 3.31 -14.11
N ALA A 3 -7.46 3.05 -12.88
CA ALA A 3 -8.01 3.63 -11.65
C ALA A 3 -6.88 4.03 -10.69
N CYS A 4 -7.14 5.02 -9.85
CA CYS A 4 -6.21 5.48 -8.82
C CYS A 4 -6.95 5.78 -7.51
N LEU A 5 -6.55 5.13 -6.43
CA LEU A 5 -6.97 5.47 -5.07
C LEU A 5 -5.91 6.39 -4.45
N ALA A 6 -6.33 7.59 -4.03
CA ALA A 6 -5.47 8.53 -3.32
C ALA A 6 -5.74 8.44 -1.81
N ASN A 7 -4.69 8.17 -1.04
CA ASN A 7 -4.71 8.23 0.42
C ASN A 7 -3.89 9.44 0.88
N PHE A 8 -4.48 10.30 1.68
CA PHE A 8 -3.79 11.41 2.33
C PHE A 8 -3.65 11.12 3.83
N TYR A 9 -2.42 11.22 4.32
CA TYR A 9 -2.07 11.08 5.73
C TYR A 9 -1.55 12.45 6.19
N HIS A 10 -2.25 13.09 7.11
CA HIS A 10 -1.91 14.43 7.62
C HIS A 10 -0.56 14.39 8.36
N ASP A 11 -0.35 13.35 9.14
CA ASP A 11 0.85 13.13 9.94
C ASP A 11 1.05 11.62 10.25
N GLY A 12 1.88 11.33 11.25
CA GLY A 12 2.14 9.98 11.74
C GLY A 12 1.02 9.32 12.54
N ASN A 13 -0.03 10.04 12.93
CA ASN A 13 -1.19 9.50 13.66
C ASN A 13 -2.15 8.78 12.71
N ASP A 14 -2.23 9.22 11.46
CA ASP A 14 -2.99 8.53 10.42
C ASP A 14 -2.32 7.19 10.07
N ALA A 15 -3.13 6.14 9.97
CA ALA A 15 -2.67 4.78 9.75
C ALA A 15 -3.66 3.98 8.88
N MET A 16 -3.15 2.89 8.31
CA MET A 16 -3.96 1.88 7.63
C MET A 16 -3.62 0.52 8.22
N GLY A 17 -4.64 -0.16 8.76
CA GLY A 17 -4.50 -1.48 9.35
C GLY A 17 -4.08 -2.55 8.34
N TYR A 18 -3.75 -3.74 8.83
CA TYR A 18 -3.42 -4.87 7.95
C TYR A 18 -4.61 -5.24 7.05
N HIS A 19 -4.43 -5.11 5.74
CA HIS A 19 -5.42 -5.43 4.72
C HIS A 19 -4.73 -6.02 3.48
N CYS A 20 -5.52 -6.43 2.49
CA CYS A 20 -5.05 -6.69 1.13
C CYS A 20 -6.00 -5.99 0.17
N ASP A 21 -5.51 -5.63 -1.02
CA ASP A 21 -6.37 -5.14 -2.09
C ASP A 21 -7.12 -6.34 -2.67
N ASN A 22 -8.43 -6.41 -2.42
CA ASN A 22 -9.30 -7.52 -2.82
C ASN A 22 -10.64 -7.03 -3.40
N GLU A 23 -10.65 -5.85 -4.02
CA GLU A 23 -11.82 -5.32 -4.71
C GLU A 23 -12.29 -6.29 -5.81
N LYS A 24 -13.60 -6.53 -5.90
CA LYS A 24 -14.19 -7.50 -6.86
C LYS A 24 -13.85 -7.19 -8.31
N ASP A 25 -13.80 -5.91 -8.63
CA ASP A 25 -13.53 -5.42 -9.99
C ASP A 25 -12.02 -5.30 -10.28
N LEU A 26 -11.14 -5.65 -9.34
CA LEU A 26 -9.70 -5.67 -9.59
C LEU A 26 -9.38 -6.80 -10.59
N GLN A 27 -8.60 -6.48 -11.62
CA GLN A 27 -8.16 -7.50 -12.57
C GLN A 27 -7.28 -8.54 -11.85
N PRO A 28 -7.59 -9.85 -11.93
CA PRO A 28 -6.83 -10.88 -11.23
C PRO A 28 -5.34 -10.82 -11.59
N GLU A 29 -4.48 -10.93 -10.58
CA GLU A 29 -3.01 -10.93 -10.69
C GLU A 29 -2.38 -9.67 -11.31
N ALA A 30 -3.19 -8.65 -11.64
CA ALA A 30 -2.69 -7.40 -12.18
C ALA A 30 -1.81 -6.67 -11.15
N ALA A 31 -0.75 -6.05 -11.65
CA ALA A 31 0.13 -5.24 -10.82
C ALA A 31 -0.64 -4.07 -10.20
N ILE A 32 -0.37 -3.80 -8.92
CA ILE A 32 -0.75 -2.60 -8.20
C ILE A 32 0.51 -1.78 -7.98
N ALA A 33 0.48 -0.52 -8.39
CA ALA A 33 1.59 0.41 -8.25
C ALA A 33 1.26 1.47 -7.20
N SER A 34 2.06 1.55 -6.14
CA SER A 34 1.92 2.50 -5.04
C SER A 34 3.06 3.53 -5.12
N LEU A 35 2.71 4.77 -5.47
CA LEU A 35 3.62 5.91 -5.47
C LEU A 35 3.46 6.70 -4.17
N SER A 36 4.57 6.91 -3.45
CA SER A 36 4.58 7.66 -2.20
C SER A 36 5.20 9.04 -2.39
N LEU A 37 4.51 10.08 -1.92
CA LEU A 37 4.96 11.47 -1.97
C LEU A 37 4.87 12.09 -0.57
N GLY A 38 5.90 12.83 -0.15
CA GLY A 38 5.96 13.49 1.15
C GLY A 38 6.70 12.65 2.19
N ALA A 39 6.21 12.64 3.43
CA ALA A 39 6.92 12.05 4.56
C ALA A 39 7.19 10.53 4.36
N PRO A 40 8.42 10.05 4.63
CA PRO A 40 8.72 8.63 4.56
C PRO A 40 7.95 7.87 5.64
N ARG A 41 7.35 6.75 5.26
CA ARG A 41 6.59 5.90 6.19
C ARG A 41 6.99 4.45 6.03
N ARG A 42 7.01 3.73 7.17
CA ARG A 42 7.21 2.29 7.18
C ARG A 42 5.94 1.61 6.66
N PHE A 43 6.12 0.73 5.70
CA PHE A 43 5.10 -0.12 5.12
C PHE A 43 5.41 -1.57 5.50
N CYS A 44 4.46 -2.23 6.15
CA CYS A 44 4.67 -3.54 6.75
C CYS A 44 3.86 -4.60 6.01
N PHE A 45 4.49 -5.70 5.64
CA PHE A 45 3.87 -6.91 5.11
C PHE A 45 3.84 -8.02 6.17
N LYS A 46 2.78 -8.80 6.18
CA LYS A 46 2.61 -9.99 7.03
C LYS A 46 2.00 -11.14 6.22
N HIS A 47 2.74 -12.23 6.07
CA HIS A 47 2.27 -13.40 5.33
C HIS A 47 1.16 -14.13 6.11
N ARG A 48 0.08 -14.51 5.44
CA ARG A 48 -1.12 -15.11 6.06
C ARG A 48 -0.86 -16.51 6.64
N GLY A 49 -0.09 -17.34 5.94
CA GLY A 49 0.28 -18.70 6.35
C GLY A 49 1.47 -18.73 7.31
N THR A 50 2.68 -18.55 6.78
CA THR A 50 3.96 -18.59 7.51
C THR A 50 4.13 -17.55 8.62
N LYS A 51 3.31 -16.50 8.67
CA LYS A 51 3.43 -15.35 9.59
C LYS A 51 4.73 -14.54 9.43
N ALA A 52 5.49 -14.77 8.35
CA ALA A 52 6.66 -13.98 8.00
C ALA A 52 6.31 -12.49 7.91
N LYS A 53 7.24 -11.63 8.32
CA LYS A 53 7.09 -10.17 8.28
C LYS A 53 8.18 -9.57 7.41
N VAL A 54 7.82 -8.59 6.60
CA VAL A 54 8.75 -7.80 5.79
C VAL A 54 8.38 -6.34 5.98
N GLU A 55 9.38 -5.47 6.16
CA GLU A 55 9.15 -4.04 6.34
C GLU A 55 9.99 -3.27 5.34
N LEU A 56 9.38 -2.24 4.74
CA LEU A 56 10.01 -1.34 3.79
C LEU A 56 9.77 0.09 4.24
N THR A 57 10.76 0.97 4.09
CA THR A 57 10.53 2.41 4.21
C THR A 57 10.23 2.98 2.83
N LEU A 58 9.01 3.49 2.64
CA LEU A 58 8.61 4.14 1.40
C LEU A 58 8.90 5.63 1.51
N ALA A 59 9.98 6.07 0.86
CA ALA A 59 10.42 7.46 0.84
C ALA A 59 9.64 8.30 -0.20
N HIS A 60 9.83 9.62 -0.16
CA HIS A 60 9.34 10.52 -1.20
C HIS A 60 9.82 10.06 -2.59
N GLY A 61 8.89 9.97 -3.54
CA GLY A 61 9.15 9.56 -4.93
C GLY A 61 9.35 8.05 -5.12
N SER A 62 9.25 7.25 -4.04
CA SER A 62 9.37 5.79 -4.15
C SER A 62 8.15 5.16 -4.80
N LEU A 63 8.40 4.15 -5.66
CA LEU A 63 7.40 3.33 -6.31
C LEU A 63 7.49 1.89 -5.80
N LEU A 64 6.43 1.41 -5.17
CA LEU A 64 6.27 0.02 -4.77
C LEU A 64 5.32 -0.69 -5.73
N VAL A 65 5.77 -1.77 -6.36
CA VAL A 65 4.93 -2.62 -7.22
C VAL A 65 4.61 -3.92 -6.49
N MET A 66 3.33 -4.19 -6.30
CA MET A 66 2.82 -5.46 -5.78
C MET A 66 2.14 -6.21 -6.93
N GLN A 67 2.64 -7.39 -7.28
CA GLN A 67 2.17 -8.16 -8.43
C GLN A 67 2.08 -9.66 -8.12
N GLY A 68 1.43 -10.44 -9.00
CA GLY A 68 1.21 -11.87 -8.82
C GLY A 68 0.41 -12.15 -7.55
N ASP A 69 0.84 -13.15 -6.76
CA ASP A 69 0.10 -13.60 -5.57
C ASP A 69 0.28 -12.72 -4.31
N THR A 70 0.83 -11.51 -4.44
CA THR A 70 1.10 -10.65 -3.28
C THR A 70 -0.17 -10.41 -2.46
N GLN A 71 -1.28 -10.02 -3.09
CA GLN A 71 -2.54 -9.73 -2.38
C GLN A 71 -3.21 -10.99 -1.80
N LYS A 72 -2.94 -12.15 -2.40
CA LYS A 72 -3.45 -13.44 -1.95
C LYS A 72 -2.76 -13.92 -0.67
N HIS A 73 -1.45 -13.76 -0.59
CA HIS A 73 -0.65 -14.33 0.50
C HIS A 73 -0.24 -13.33 1.58
N TRP A 74 -0.18 -12.03 1.27
CA TRP A 74 0.32 -11.01 2.17
C TRP A 74 -0.77 -10.00 2.54
N LEU A 75 -0.82 -9.70 3.83
CA LEU A 75 -1.47 -8.50 4.33
C LEU A 75 -0.43 -7.37 4.38
N HIS A 76 -0.85 -6.14 4.12
CA HIS A 76 0.00 -4.97 4.24
C HIS A 76 -0.64 -3.87 5.08
N ALA A 77 0.18 -3.04 5.71
CA ALA A 77 -0.25 -1.98 6.62
C ALA A 77 0.68 -0.77 6.56
N LEU A 78 0.13 0.39 6.90
CA LEU A 78 0.87 1.61 7.20
C LEU A 78 0.65 1.95 8.69
N PRO A 79 1.47 1.44 9.62
CA PRO A 79 1.28 1.66 11.05
C PRO A 79 1.47 3.12 11.46
N VAL A 80 0.90 3.48 12.62
CA VAL A 80 1.14 4.77 13.29
C VAL A 80 2.65 5.00 13.48
N ALA A 81 3.10 6.22 13.22
CA ALA A 81 4.46 6.68 13.37
C ALA A 81 4.48 8.05 14.08
N LYS A 82 4.18 8.07 15.39
CA LYS A 82 3.98 9.30 16.21
C LYS A 82 5.04 10.40 16.11
N LYS A 83 6.24 10.08 15.60
CA LYS A 83 7.34 11.05 15.40
C LYS A 83 7.32 11.75 14.04
N VAL A 84 6.44 11.35 13.14
CA VAL A 84 6.25 11.97 11.82
C VAL A 84 5.19 13.05 11.96
N ASP A 85 5.57 14.29 11.68
CA ASP A 85 4.72 15.48 11.75
C ASP A 85 4.46 16.12 10.37
N GLN A 86 5.07 15.57 9.30
CA GLN A 86 4.80 15.98 7.93
C GLN A 86 3.79 15.05 7.26
N SER A 87 3.07 15.61 6.28
CA SER A 87 2.06 14.89 5.52
C SER A 87 2.64 13.95 4.46
N ARG A 88 1.84 12.94 4.09
CA ARG A 88 2.14 11.98 3.03
C ARG A 88 0.93 11.77 2.13
N VAL A 89 1.14 11.80 0.83
CA VAL A 89 0.18 11.34 -0.19
C VAL A 89 0.65 9.99 -0.71
N ASN A 90 -0.28 9.06 -0.88
CA ASN A 90 -0.05 7.81 -1.56
C ASN A 90 -1.05 7.63 -2.69
N LEU A 91 -0.55 7.41 -3.89
CA LEU A 91 -1.35 7.09 -5.07
C LEU A 91 -1.21 5.60 -5.38
N THR A 92 -2.30 4.85 -5.21
CA THR A 92 -2.36 3.43 -5.53
C THR A 92 -3.08 3.25 -6.87
N PHE A 93 -2.30 2.99 -7.91
CA PHE A 93 -2.78 2.74 -9.26
C PHE A 93 -3.14 1.27 -9.44
N ARG A 94 -4.30 1.03 -10.05
CA ARG A 94 -4.86 -0.31 -10.27
C ARG A 94 -5.36 -0.49 -11.70
N SER A 95 -5.46 -1.74 -12.14
CA SER A 95 -6.16 -2.12 -13.37
C SER A 95 -7.46 -2.81 -12.97
N MET A 96 -8.57 -2.16 -13.24
CA MET A 96 -9.92 -2.64 -12.95
C MET A 96 -10.53 -3.25 -14.21
N GLN A 97 -11.34 -4.28 -14.05
CA GLN A 97 -12.15 -4.84 -15.12
C GLN A 97 -13.10 -3.76 -15.65
N THR A 98 -12.98 -3.46 -16.94
CA THR A 98 -13.94 -2.62 -17.65
C THR A 98 -15.07 -3.51 -18.14
N ARG A 99 -16.32 -3.08 -17.91
CA ARG A 99 -17.50 -3.72 -18.50
C ARG A 99 -17.53 -3.58 -20.01
#